data_AF-A0A386TAE9-F1
#
_entry.id   AF-A0A386TAE9-F1
#
_cell.length_a   1.000
_cell.length_b   1.000
_cell.length_c   1.000
_cell.angle_alpha   90.00
_cell.angle_beta   90.00
_cell.angle_gamma   90.00
#
_symmetry.space_group_name_H-M   'P 1'
#
loop_
_entity.id
_entity.type
_entity.pdbx_description
1 polymer ?
#
loop_
_entity_poly.entity_id
_entity_poly.type
_entity_poly.pdbx_seq_one_letter_code
_entity_poly.pdbx_strand_id
1 'polypeptide(L)'
;MTISYRSIGPDGRHPMTGVLLNPYAIRRKFFTFDDAVTIWIMRLQCEDYVVIQHFMGACSYRIAEVLSGEVHPDAKNEAIRRLTC
;
A
#
# COMPACT_ATOMS: atom_id res chain seq x y z
N MET A 1 5.06 14.13 12.67
CA MET A 1 3.60 13.99 12.88
C MET A 1 3.39 12.72 13.70
N THR A 2 3.22 12.86 15.01
CA THR A 2 3.12 11.72 15.94
C THR A 2 1.70 11.19 15.92
N ILE A 3 1.49 9.94 15.48
CA ILE A 3 0.19 9.28 15.58
C ILE A 3 -0.11 9.11 17.06
N SER A 4 -1.05 9.90 17.58
CA SER A 4 -1.53 9.81 18.95
C SER A 4 -2.49 8.62 19.05
N TYR A 5 -2.06 7.54 19.69
CA TYR A 5 -2.86 6.35 20.00
C TYR A 5 -3.93 6.60 21.07
N ARG A 6 -4.53 7.80 21.11
CA ARG A 6 -5.55 8.20 22.10
C ARG A 6 -6.81 7.32 22.11
N SER A 7 -6.96 6.40 21.16
CA SER A 7 -8.14 5.55 20.96
C SER A 7 -8.00 4.13 21.50
N ILE A 8 -6.85 3.76 22.08
CA ILE A 8 -6.59 2.38 22.54
C ILE A 8 -6.49 2.36 24.08
N GLY A 9 -7.30 1.52 24.72
CA GLY A 9 -7.23 1.27 26.15
C GLY A 9 -5.94 0.55 26.58
N PRO A 10 -5.65 0.45 27.89
CA PRO A 10 -4.39 -0.09 28.40
C PRO A 10 -4.12 -1.56 28.02
N ASP A 11 -5.13 -2.29 27.58
CA ASP A 11 -5.10 -3.70 27.18
C ASP A 11 -5.19 -3.91 25.66
N GLY A 12 -5.06 -2.85 24.86
CA GLY A 12 -5.19 -2.93 23.40
C GLY A 12 -6.63 -2.94 22.88
N ARG A 13 -7.63 -2.78 23.75
CA ARG A 13 -9.05 -2.79 23.37
C ARG A 13 -9.58 -1.37 23.16
N HIS A 14 -10.64 -1.26 22.35
CA HIS A 14 -11.35 0.00 22.21
C HIS A 14 -12.09 0.34 23.52
N PRO A 15 -11.92 1.55 24.09
CA PRO A 15 -12.39 1.87 25.43
C PRO A 15 -13.92 1.82 25.59
N MET A 16 -14.69 2.01 24.51
CA MET A 16 -16.15 1.96 24.55
C MET A 16 -16.73 0.59 24.19
N THR A 17 -16.10 -0.16 23.27
CA THR A 17 -16.71 -1.36 22.68
C THR A 17 -16.07 -2.65 23.17
N GLY A 18 -14.92 -2.59 23.86
CA GLY A 18 -14.20 -3.77 24.35
C GLY A 18 -13.63 -4.68 23.26
N VAL A 19 -13.74 -4.29 21.98
CA VAL A 19 -13.16 -5.03 20.87
C VAL A 19 -11.64 -4.94 20.96
N LEU A 20 -10.95 -6.08 20.86
CA LEU A 20 -9.50 -6.11 20.70
C LEU A 20 -9.16 -5.45 19.36
N LEU A 21 -8.61 -4.24 19.43
CA LEU A 21 -8.18 -3.55 18.24
C LEU A 21 -6.92 -4.25 17.77
N ASN A 22 -7.00 -4.86 16.59
CA ASN A 22 -5.93 -5.67 16.06
C ASN A 22 -4.64 -4.84 16.04
N PRO A 23 -3.62 -5.14 16.86
CA PRO A 23 -2.33 -4.52 16.70
C PRO A 23 -1.84 -4.98 15.33
N TYR A 24 -1.65 -4.07 14.37
CA TYR A 24 -1.23 -4.39 13.01
C TYR A 24 0.01 -5.32 13.01
N ALA A 25 -0.22 -6.64 13.00
CA ALA A 25 0.82 -7.63 13.21
C ALA A 25 1.54 -7.97 11.90
N ILE A 26 0.87 -7.85 10.76
CA ILE A 26 1.47 -8.02 9.43
C ILE A 26 1.67 -6.63 8.83
N ARG A 27 2.87 -6.09 9.07
CA ARG A 27 3.15 -4.66 8.89
C ARG A 27 2.98 -4.18 7.45
N ARG A 28 3.43 -4.91 6.43
CA ARG A 28 3.48 -4.41 5.04
C ARG A 28 3.58 -5.57 4.06
N LYS A 29 2.72 -5.65 3.03
CA LYS A 29 3.05 -6.44 1.83
C LYS A 29 4.30 -5.81 1.23
N PHE A 30 5.39 -6.57 1.20
CA PHE A 30 6.58 -6.19 0.46
C PHE A 30 6.28 -6.42 -1.01
N PHE A 31 6.42 -5.36 -1.82
CA PHE A 31 6.30 -5.50 -3.26
C PHE A 31 7.64 -5.93 -3.82
N THR A 32 7.60 -6.97 -4.64
CA THR A 32 8.72 -7.30 -5.53
C THR A 32 8.83 -6.24 -6.61
N PHE A 33 9.93 -6.29 -7.38
CA PHE A 33 10.08 -5.39 -8.53
C PHE A 33 8.95 -5.60 -9.54
N ASP A 34 8.58 -6.86 -9.81
CA ASP A 34 7.50 -7.20 -10.74
C ASP A 34 6.14 -6.67 -10.26
N ASP A 35 5.84 -6.77 -8.95
CA ASP A 35 4.63 -6.15 -8.38
C ASP A 35 4.60 -4.64 -8.62
N ALA A 36 5.74 -3.96 -8.45
CA ALA A 36 5.84 -2.53 -8.67
C ALA A 36 5.69 -2.15 -10.15
N VAL A 37 6.21 -2.97 -11.06
CA VAL A 37 5.99 -2.81 -12.51
C VAL A 37 4.51 -2.98 -12.83
N THR A 38 3.85 -4.00 -12.28
CA THR A 38 2.40 -4.20 -12.45
C THR A 38 1.61 -2.99 -11.94
N ILE A 39 1.94 -2.46 -10.76
CA ILE A 39 1.30 -1.25 -10.22
C ILE A 39 1.45 -0.06 -11.18
N TRP A 40 2.64 0.16 -11.73
CA TRP A 40 2.88 1.23 -12.70
C TRP A 40 2.12 0.99 -14.02
N ILE A 41 2.06 -0.24 -14.52
CA ILE A 41 1.27 -0.59 -15.72
C ILE A 41 -0.21 -0.25 -15.50
N MET A 42 -0.80 -0.73 -14.40
CA MET A 42 -2.20 -0.44 -14.07
C MET A 42 -2.44 1.07 -13.96
N ARG A 43 -1.52 1.79 -13.32
CA ARG A 43 -1.62 3.24 -13.18
C ARG A 43 -1.55 3.96 -14.53
N LEU A 44 -0.66 3.53 -15.43
CA LEU A 44 -0.51 4.09 -16.78
C LEU A 44 -1.69 3.74 -17.70
N GLN A 45 -2.39 2.65 -17.41
CA GLN A 45 -3.66 2.27 -18.04
C GLN A 45 -4.88 2.99 -17.45
N CYS A 46 -4.65 4.00 -16.60
CA CYS A 46 -5.67 4.82 -15.96
C CYS A 46 -6.55 4.09 -14.93
N GLU A 47 -6.08 2.99 -14.35
CA GLU A 47 -6.79 2.35 -13.24
C GLU A 47 -6.84 3.25 -12.01
N ASP A 48 -7.97 3.20 -11.31
CA ASP A 48 -8.16 3.95 -10.08
C ASP A 48 -7.32 3.36 -8.93
N TYR A 49 -6.95 4.24 -8.02
CA TYR A 49 -6.12 3.92 -6.88
C TYR A 49 -6.73 2.85 -5.96
N VAL A 50 -8.07 2.83 -5.82
CA VAL A 50 -8.80 1.83 -5.05
C VAL A 50 -8.80 0.49 -5.76
N VAL A 51 -8.95 0.50 -7.08
CA VAL A 51 -8.91 -0.71 -7.90
C VAL A 51 -7.55 -1.40 -7.80
N ILE A 52 -6.47 -0.63 -7.93
CA ILE A 52 -5.09 -1.14 -7.76
C ILE A 52 -4.89 -1.74 -6.37
N GLN A 53 -5.41 -1.10 -5.31
CA GLN A 53 -5.32 -1.65 -3.95
C GLN A 53 -6.02 -3.00 -3.80
N HIS A 54 -7.21 -3.14 -4.37
CA HIS A 54 -7.97 -4.39 -4.32
C HIS A 54 -7.27 -5.50 -5.09
N PHE A 55 -6.78 -5.23 -6.30
CA PHE A 55 -6.04 -6.22 -7.10
C PHE A 55 -4.72 -6.62 -6.46
N MET A 56 -3.96 -5.65 -5.94
CA MET A 56 -2.66 -5.93 -5.33
C MET A 56 -2.79 -6.45 -3.89
N GLY A 57 -3.98 -6.42 -3.29
CA GLY A 57 -4.21 -6.85 -1.91
C GLY A 57 -3.36 -6.07 -0.91
N ALA A 58 -3.24 -4.75 -1.10
CA ALA A 58 -2.38 -3.89 -0.29
C ALA A 58 -3.07 -2.56 0.01
N CYS A 59 -2.70 -1.93 1.13
CA CYS A 59 -3.26 -0.63 1.47
C CYS A 59 -2.70 0.49 0.59
N SER A 60 -3.47 1.58 0.50
CA SER A 60 -3.14 2.80 -0.25
C SER A 60 -1.71 3.29 -0.02
N TYR A 61 -1.23 3.30 1.22
CA TYR A 61 0.13 3.75 1.54
C TYR A 61 1.23 2.96 0.83
N ARG A 62 1.07 1.63 0.67
CA ARG A 62 2.05 0.79 -0.02
C ARG A 62 2.06 1.04 -1.51
N ILE A 63 0.88 1.24 -2.09
CA ILE A 63 0.76 1.66 -3.49
C ILE A 63 1.42 3.03 -3.68
N ALA A 64 1.33 3.91 -2.68
CA ALA A 64 1.89 5.27 -2.73
C ALA A 64 3.42 5.23 -2.77
N GLU A 65 4.05 4.44 -1.92
CA GLU A 65 5.52 4.30 -1.90
C GLU A 65 6.08 3.80 -3.25
N VAL A 66 5.34 2.93 -3.97
CA VAL A 66 5.73 2.51 -5.33
C VAL A 66 5.53 3.65 -6.34
N LEU A 67 4.38 4.31 -6.31
CA LEU A 67 4.04 5.36 -7.27
C LEU A 67 4.77 6.69 -7.02
N SER A 68 5.31 6.90 -5.81
CA SER A 68 6.22 8.00 -5.48
C SER A 68 7.67 7.70 -5.87
N GLY A 69 7.98 6.44 -6.20
CA GLY A 69 9.34 5.98 -6.51
C GLY A 69 10.21 5.74 -5.28
N GLU A 70 9.65 5.78 -4.06
CA GLU A 70 10.37 5.40 -2.84
C GLU A 70 10.73 3.91 -2.82
N VAL A 71 9.88 3.08 -3.45
CA VAL A 71 10.08 1.64 -3.62
C VAL A 71 10.17 1.31 -5.10
N HIS A 72 11.24 0.62 -5.50
CA HIS A 72 11.52 0.21 -6.89
C HIS A 72 11.42 1.39 -7.88
N PRO A 73 12.29 2.41 -7.77
CA PRO A 73 12.22 3.63 -8.59
C PRO A 73 12.26 3.36 -10.10
N ASP A 74 12.95 2.29 -10.52
CA ASP A 74 13.07 1.91 -11.94
C ASP A 74 11.83 1.20 -12.51
N ALA A 75 10.88 0.80 -11.66
CA ALA A 75 9.69 0.05 -12.09
C ALA A 75 8.81 0.86 -13.07
N LYS A 76 8.78 2.19 -12.93
CA LYS A 76 8.08 3.07 -13.87
C LYS A 76 8.66 2.96 -15.28
N ASN A 77 9.98 2.98 -15.39
CA ASN A 77 10.67 2.94 -16.69
C ASN A 77 10.44 1.60 -17.37
N GLU A 78 10.50 0.51 -16.60
CA GLU A 78 10.21 -0.84 -17.11
C GLU A 78 8.73 -0.97 -17.54
N ALA A 79 7.79 -0.41 -16.78
CA ALA A 79 6.38 -0.38 -17.16
C ALA A 79 6.16 0.38 -18.47
N ILE A 80 6.78 1.55 -18.65
CA ILE A 80 6.73 2.32 -19.90
C ILE A 80 7.30 1.48 -21.04
N ARG A 81 8.49 0.89 -20.87
CA ARG A 81 9.14 0.05 -21.88
C ARG A 81 8.22 -1.08 -22.36
N ARG A 82 7.49 -1.72 -21.45
CA ARG A 82 6.53 -2.81 -21.77
C ARG A 82 5.26 -2.34 -22.47
N LEU A 83 4.86 -1.08 -22.31
CA LEU A 83 3.67 -0.53 -22.96
C LEU A 83 3.96 0.07 -24.34
N THR A 84 5.22 0.40 -24.64
CA THR A 84 5.63 1.04 -25.91
C THR A 84 6.34 0.12 -26.90
N CYS A 85 6.70 -1.10 -26.49
CA CYS A 85 7.27 -2.14 -27.35
C CYS A 85 6.20 -3.15 -27.76
#